data_AF-A0A7C7UTW9-F1
#
_entry.id   AF-A0A7C7UTW9-F1
#
_cell.length_a   1.000
_cell.length_b   1.000
_cell.length_c   1.000
_cell.angle_alpha   90.00
_cell.angle_beta   90.00
_cell.angle_gamma   90.00
#
_symmetry.space_group_name_H-M   'P 1'
#
loop_
_entity.id
_entity.type
_entity.pdbx_description
1 polymer ?
#
loop_
_entity_poly.entity_id
_entity_poly.type
_entity_poly.pdbx_seq_one_letter_code
_entity_poly.pdbx_strand_id
1 'polypeptide(L)'
;MVTGKFCNLCGQPTKGQYNVYRRLGSDIHKGLVVCQRCEREARRCAICRIPISPVVSVNGLCPTCDTQVPRCAACGQRIQGHYIRNESNGAYYCETCFNHRPHCGVCGGAVGRGGYQLHDGRFICAQCHDTAVYDAGKAADLYEQVTGIMDQRLGMRLNMLPSLSLVDRNQMLALLEQTEISDTDDPDRVFGLFLRRGRKRTIYVEYGLPQILMIQIMAHEYAHAWQGENCPLLRDPFVREGFSEWAAYRVLVALGAVKKAALLEQRADLYGQGLQLMLALERQGGTAAVFQACRSGETKGSQRLP
;
A
#
# COMPACT_ATOMS: atom_id res chain seq x y z
N MET A 1 -45.76 32.78 19.72
CA MET A 1 -44.67 31.99 20.35
C MET A 1 -43.35 32.46 19.78
N VAL A 2 -42.49 33.07 20.58
CA VAL A 2 -41.17 33.52 20.12
C VAL A 2 -40.26 32.28 20.09
N THR A 3 -39.98 31.75 18.90
CA THR A 3 -38.96 30.73 18.70
C THR A 3 -37.58 31.35 18.92
N GLY A 4 -37.17 31.46 20.19
CA GLY A 4 -35.83 31.90 20.54
C GLY A 4 -34.80 30.85 20.14
N LYS A 5 -33.70 31.26 19.50
CA LYS A 5 -32.56 30.38 19.28
C LYS A 5 -31.84 30.12 20.60
N PHE A 6 -31.27 28.93 20.76
CA PHE A 6 -30.43 28.59 21.91
C PHE A 6 -28.96 28.64 21.53
N CYS A 7 -28.10 29.05 22.47
CA CYS A 7 -26.66 28.99 22.28
C CYS A 7 -26.20 27.53 22.26
N ASN A 8 -25.53 27.11 21.19
CA ASN A 8 -25.03 25.75 21.03
C ASN A 8 -23.87 25.40 21.99
N LEU A 9 -23.27 26.38 22.67
CA LEU A 9 -22.17 26.13 23.63
C LEU A 9 -22.68 25.97 25.07
N CYS A 10 -23.51 26.90 25.55
CA CYS A 10 -23.97 26.93 26.94
C CYS A 10 -25.42 26.48 27.14
N GLY A 11 -26.16 26.21 26.06
CA GLY A 11 -27.56 25.79 26.11
C GLY A 11 -28.56 26.88 26.50
N GLN A 12 -28.11 28.10 26.82
CA GLN A 12 -28.99 29.19 27.25
C GLN A 12 -29.70 29.85 26.04
N PRO A 13 -30.94 30.35 26.21
CA PRO A 13 -31.63 31.10 25.17
C PRO A 13 -30.86 32.37 24.82
N THR A 14 -30.68 32.65 23.52
CA THR A 14 -29.99 33.87 23.07
C THR A 14 -30.90 35.08 23.28
N LYS A 15 -30.58 35.94 24.25
CA LYS A 15 -31.23 37.23 24.45
C LYS A 15 -30.36 38.31 23.80
N GLY A 16 -30.86 38.99 22.76
CA GLY A 16 -30.12 40.02 22.02
C GLY A 16 -29.26 39.48 20.87
N GLN A 17 -28.11 40.13 20.60
CA GLN A 17 -27.21 39.75 19.50
C GLN A 17 -26.54 38.39 19.74
N TYR A 18 -26.29 37.65 18.65
CA TYR A 18 -25.60 36.36 18.65
C TYR A 18 -24.84 36.17 17.34
N ASN A 19 -23.81 35.31 17.36
CA ASN A 19 -23.02 34.97 16.20
C ASN A 19 -23.49 33.62 15.63
N VAL A 20 -23.42 33.45 14.31
CA VAL A 20 -23.70 32.17 13.64
C VAL A 20 -22.49 31.78 12.82
N TYR A 21 -21.81 30.72 13.23
CA TYR A 21 -20.71 30.16 12.48
C TYR A 21 -21.22 29.10 11.52
N ARG A 22 -20.90 29.26 10.23
CA ARG A 22 -21.17 28.28 9.18
C ARG A 22 -19.85 27.82 8.59
N ARG A 23 -19.74 26.54 8.23
CA ARG A 23 -18.60 26.05 7.47
C ARG A 23 -18.86 26.26 5.97
N LEU A 24 -17.78 26.46 5.22
CA LEU A 24 -17.83 26.37 3.77
C LEU A 24 -18.28 24.95 3.38
N GLY A 25 -19.34 24.86 2.57
CA GLY A 25 -19.88 23.59 2.09
C GLY A 25 -20.93 22.88 2.96
N SER A 26 -21.35 23.46 4.11
CA SER A 26 -22.49 22.93 4.89
C SER A 26 -23.81 23.58 4.47
N ASP A 27 -24.91 22.84 4.51
CA ASP A 27 -26.28 23.34 4.29
C ASP A 27 -26.49 24.72 4.95
N ILE A 28 -27.03 25.68 4.20
CA ILE A 28 -27.21 27.10 4.60
C ILE A 28 -27.99 27.25 5.93
N HIS A 29 -28.76 26.22 6.30
CA HIS A 29 -29.63 26.18 7.48
C HIS A 29 -28.99 25.60 8.76
N LYS A 30 -27.78 24.99 8.72
CA LYS A 30 -27.12 24.42 9.91
C LYS A 30 -25.92 25.28 10.32
N GLY A 31 -26.15 26.25 11.20
CA GLY A 31 -25.11 27.11 11.77
C GLY A 31 -24.97 26.94 13.28
N LEU A 32 -23.74 27.05 13.78
CA LEU A 32 -23.45 27.08 15.23
C LEU A 32 -23.78 28.47 15.78
N VAL A 33 -24.88 28.57 16.51
CA VAL A 33 -25.35 29.77 17.20
C VAL A 33 -24.59 29.94 18.51
N VAL A 34 -23.95 31.09 18.69
CA VAL A 34 -23.12 31.41 19.85
C VAL A 34 -23.59 32.72 20.45
N CYS A 35 -23.95 32.73 21.74
CA CYS A 35 -24.31 33.98 22.42
C CYS A 35 -23.06 34.86 22.66
N GLN A 36 -23.26 36.17 22.80
CA GLN A 36 -22.17 37.14 23.02
C GLN A 36 -21.24 36.80 24.19
N ARG A 37 -21.77 36.19 25.26
CA ARG A 37 -20.94 35.71 26.39
C ARG A 37 -19.96 34.63 25.93
N CYS A 38 -20.47 33.57 25.31
CA CYS A 38 -19.64 32.46 24.81
C CYS A 38 -18.70 32.92 23.70
N GLU A 39 -19.09 33.92 22.90
CA GLU A 39 -18.24 34.50 21.87
C GLU A 39 -16.94 35.12 22.43
N ARG A 40 -17.03 35.76 23.60
CA ARG A 40 -15.89 36.40 24.27
C ARG A 40 -15.10 35.43 25.14
N GLU A 41 -15.78 34.53 25.83
CA GLU A 41 -15.20 33.72 26.91
C GLU A 41 -14.80 32.31 26.50
N ALA A 42 -15.45 31.73 25.48
CA ALA A 42 -15.18 30.35 25.12
C ALA A 42 -13.79 30.21 24.49
N ARG A 43 -13.12 29.09 24.81
CA ARG A 43 -11.92 28.67 24.08
C ARG A 43 -12.26 28.53 22.60
N ARG A 44 -11.29 28.83 21.75
CA ARG A 44 -11.43 28.70 20.30
C ARG A 44 -10.68 27.47 19.81
N CYS A 45 -11.25 26.78 18.82
CA CYS A 45 -10.59 25.67 18.14
C CYS A 45 -9.21 26.14 17.63
N ALA A 46 -8.15 25.39 17.91
CA ALA A 46 -6.80 25.76 17.48
C ALA A 46 -6.65 25.86 15.95
N ILE A 47 -7.48 25.14 15.17
CA ILE A 47 -7.46 25.14 13.70
C ILE A 47 -8.42 26.20 13.13
N CYS A 48 -9.73 26.05 13.33
CA CYS A 48 -10.71 26.92 12.66
C CYS A 48 -11.07 28.19 13.44
N ARG A 49 -10.54 28.38 14.66
CA ARG A 49 -10.80 29.53 15.54
C ARG A 49 -12.27 29.77 15.94
N ILE A 50 -13.17 28.84 15.61
CA ILE A 50 -14.57 28.85 16.05
C ILE A 50 -14.63 28.55 17.56
N PRO A 51 -15.49 29.24 18.34
CA PRO A 51 -15.75 28.93 19.74
C PRO A 51 -16.13 27.46 19.94
N ILE A 52 -15.49 26.80 20.92
CA ILE A 52 -15.73 25.39 21.25
C ILE A 52 -16.30 25.27 22.66
N SER A 53 -17.25 24.35 22.82
CA SER A 53 -17.68 23.94 24.16
C SER A 53 -16.62 22.98 24.74
N PRO A 54 -16.23 23.15 26.01
CA PRO A 54 -15.28 22.27 26.68
C PRO A 54 -15.80 20.82 26.79
N VAL A 55 -17.13 20.62 26.70
CA VAL A 55 -17.76 19.30 26.76
C VAL A 55 -17.46 18.45 25.53
N VAL A 56 -17.33 19.08 24.36
CA VAL A 56 -17.16 18.38 23.07
C VAL A 56 -15.78 18.58 22.46
N SER A 57 -14.95 19.43 23.05
CA SER A 57 -13.61 19.67 22.54
C SER A 57 -12.66 18.53 22.92
N VAL A 58 -11.88 18.06 21.95
CA VAL A 58 -10.81 17.10 22.18
C VAL A 58 -9.49 17.83 21.97
N ASN A 59 -8.65 17.93 23.01
CA ASN A 59 -7.34 18.58 22.96
C ASN A 59 -7.34 19.98 22.33
N GLY A 60 -8.36 20.80 22.63
CA GLY A 60 -8.47 22.17 22.09
C GLY A 60 -8.98 22.27 20.65
N LEU A 61 -9.46 21.17 20.06
CA LEU A 61 -10.05 21.14 18.72
C LEU A 61 -11.57 20.91 18.78
N CYS A 62 -12.29 21.52 17.83
CA CYS A 62 -13.70 21.17 17.60
C CYS A 62 -13.80 19.77 16.95
N PRO A 63 -14.91 19.03 17.13
CA PRO A 63 -15.05 17.65 16.63
C PRO A 63 -14.68 17.48 15.15
N THR A 64 -15.09 18.41 14.30
CA THR A 64 -14.81 18.29 12.86
C THR A 64 -13.37 18.66 12.48
N CYS A 65 -12.69 19.53 13.24
CA CYS A 65 -11.25 19.74 13.02
C CYS A 65 -10.45 18.59 13.62
N ASP A 66 -10.89 18.00 14.71
CA ASP A 66 -10.27 16.80 15.30
C ASP A 66 -10.28 15.61 14.31
N THR A 67 -11.34 15.44 13.52
CA THR A 67 -11.37 14.42 12.45
C THR A 67 -10.39 14.70 11.30
N GLN A 68 -9.93 15.94 11.13
CA GLN A 68 -8.98 16.32 10.08
C GLN A 68 -7.53 16.17 10.51
N VAL A 69 -7.25 16.03 11.82
CA VAL A 69 -5.87 15.87 12.31
C VAL A 69 -5.46 14.39 12.23
N PRO A 70 -4.35 14.08 11.53
CA PRO A 70 -3.88 12.70 11.39
C PRO A 70 -3.55 12.09 12.76
N ARG A 71 -3.80 10.78 12.88
CA ARG A 71 -3.36 9.99 14.04
C ARG A 71 -2.13 9.19 13.67
N CYS A 72 -1.19 9.12 14.60
CA CYS A 72 -0.05 8.23 14.48
C CYS A 72 -0.54 6.79 14.54
N ALA A 73 -0.26 6.00 13.50
CA ALA A 73 -0.66 4.58 13.45
C ALA A 73 0.08 3.72 14.49
N ALA A 74 1.19 4.20 15.05
CA ALA A 74 1.95 3.48 16.08
C ALA A 74 1.41 3.72 17.51
N CYS A 75 1.20 4.98 17.91
CA CYS A 75 0.77 5.32 19.28
C CYS A 75 -0.70 5.72 19.42
N GLY A 76 -1.42 5.91 18.31
CA GLY A 76 -2.84 6.31 18.27
C GLY A 76 -3.09 7.79 18.59
N GLN A 77 -2.07 8.53 19.02
CA GLN A 77 -2.17 9.94 19.37
C GLN A 77 -2.31 10.82 18.12
N ARG A 78 -2.96 11.98 18.29
CA ARG A 78 -3.04 13.02 17.26
C ARG A 78 -1.65 13.59 17.01
N ILE A 79 -1.30 13.80 15.75
CA ILE A 79 -0.03 14.41 15.39
C ILE A 79 -0.24 15.93 15.28
N GLN A 80 0.44 16.69 16.14
CA GLN A 80 0.50 18.14 16.06
C GLN A 80 1.85 18.51 15.45
N GLY A 81 1.87 19.20 14.31
CA GLY A 81 3.09 19.56 13.61
C GLY A 81 3.51 18.53 12.55
N HIS A 82 4.81 18.27 12.45
CA HIS A 82 5.37 17.39 11.42
C HIS A 82 4.92 15.93 11.58
N TYR A 83 4.65 15.29 10.45
CA TYR A 83 4.31 13.88 10.38
C TYR A 83 5.09 13.22 9.26
N ILE A 84 5.28 11.92 9.39
CA ILE A 84 5.85 11.07 8.35
C ILE A 84 4.71 10.26 7.76
N ARG A 85 4.48 10.39 6.46
CA ARG A 85 3.52 9.57 5.73
C ARG A 85 4.27 8.40 5.10
N ASN A 86 3.90 7.19 5.48
CA ASN A 86 4.46 5.99 4.88
C ASN A 86 3.74 5.71 3.56
N GLU A 87 4.49 5.59 2.47
CA GLU A 87 3.92 5.40 1.13
C GLU A 87 3.36 3.99 0.95
N SER A 88 3.96 2.98 1.59
CA SER A 88 3.58 1.58 1.43
C SER A 88 2.22 1.24 2.07
N ASN A 89 1.90 1.81 3.22
CA ASN A 89 0.62 1.56 3.91
C ASN A 89 -0.31 2.79 3.98
N GLY A 90 0.15 3.96 3.52
CA GLY A 90 -0.60 5.22 3.53
C GLY A 90 -0.82 5.83 4.91
N ALA A 91 -0.27 5.23 5.97
CA ALA A 91 -0.47 5.64 7.35
C ALA A 91 0.45 6.81 7.73
N TYR A 92 0.02 7.57 8.74
CA TYR A 92 0.77 8.68 9.29
C TYR A 92 1.44 8.25 10.60
N TYR A 93 2.66 8.75 10.83
CA TYR A 93 3.46 8.49 12.02
C TYR A 93 3.98 9.81 12.59
N CYS A 94 4.00 9.94 13.93
CA CYS A 94 4.78 11.01 14.55
C CYS A 94 6.27 10.67 14.50
N GLU A 95 7.11 11.70 14.43
CA GLU A 95 8.58 11.54 14.34
C GLU A 95 9.14 10.68 15.46
N THR A 96 8.67 10.88 16.70
CA THR A 96 9.11 10.09 17.85
C THR A 96 8.85 8.59 17.66
N CYS A 97 7.66 8.22 17.19
CA CYS A 97 7.36 6.81 16.95
C CYS A 97 8.13 6.27 15.76
N PHE A 98 8.29 7.06 14.70
CA PHE A 98 9.02 6.64 13.52
C PHE A 98 10.50 6.39 13.82
N ASN A 99 11.15 7.25 14.61
CA ASN A 99 12.60 7.16 14.83
C ASN A 99 13.01 6.19 15.96
N HIS A 100 12.12 5.87 16.89
CA HIS A 100 12.48 5.12 18.11
C HIS A 100 11.79 3.78 18.28
N ARG A 101 10.94 3.37 17.33
CA ARG A 101 10.28 2.05 17.38
C ARG A 101 10.83 1.14 16.29
N PRO A 102 10.74 -0.19 16.47
CA PRO A 102 10.98 -1.13 15.38
C PRO A 102 10.09 -0.83 14.19
N HIS A 103 10.61 -1.06 12.98
CA HIS A 103 9.87 -0.86 11.74
C HIS A 103 9.29 -2.19 11.26
N CYS A 104 8.15 -2.09 10.59
CA CYS A 104 7.50 -3.25 10.01
C CYS A 104 8.33 -3.80 8.85
N GLY A 105 8.72 -5.07 8.89
CA GLY A 105 9.47 -5.75 7.83
C GLY A 105 8.71 -5.94 6.51
N VAL A 106 7.47 -5.42 6.39
CA VAL A 106 6.66 -5.46 5.16
C VAL A 106 6.43 -4.05 4.62
N CYS A 107 5.97 -3.11 5.45
CA CYS A 107 5.62 -1.76 5.00
C CYS A 107 6.60 -0.66 5.45
N GLY A 108 7.60 -0.97 6.29
CA GLY A 108 8.54 0.02 6.84
C GLY A 108 7.93 1.01 7.84
N GLY A 109 6.66 0.86 8.21
CA GLY A 109 5.99 1.72 9.18
C GLY A 109 6.38 1.37 10.62
N ALA A 110 6.45 2.36 11.50
CA ALA A 110 6.73 2.11 12.91
C ALA A 110 5.68 1.21 13.58
N VAL A 111 6.15 0.24 14.35
CA VAL A 111 5.29 -0.80 14.90
C VAL A 111 4.57 -0.30 16.15
N GLY A 112 3.24 -0.39 16.10
CA GLY A 112 2.33 0.08 17.13
C GLY A 112 1.87 -1.02 18.09
N ARG A 113 0.82 -0.70 18.86
CA ARG A 113 0.07 -1.71 19.62
C ARG A 113 -0.48 -2.77 18.64
N GLY A 114 -0.41 -4.05 19.03
CA GLY A 114 -0.83 -5.15 18.16
C GLY A 114 0.17 -5.50 17.06
N GLY A 115 1.42 -5.03 17.18
CA GLY A 115 2.52 -5.56 16.39
C GLY A 115 2.97 -6.93 16.89
N TYR A 116 3.56 -7.71 15.98
CA TYR A 116 4.03 -9.07 16.25
C TYR A 116 5.49 -9.20 15.84
N GLN A 117 6.29 -9.91 16.64
CA GLN A 117 7.65 -10.29 16.25
C GLN A 117 7.63 -11.73 15.71
N LEU A 118 8.21 -11.94 14.53
CA LEU A 118 8.33 -13.24 13.89
C LEU A 118 9.57 -13.99 14.41
N HIS A 119 9.64 -15.29 14.12
CA HIS A 119 10.76 -16.14 14.55
C HIS A 119 12.10 -15.76 13.91
N ASP A 120 12.07 -15.09 12.76
CA ASP A 120 13.24 -14.54 12.07
C ASP A 120 13.68 -13.16 12.60
N GLY A 121 12.99 -12.65 13.63
CA GLY A 121 13.30 -11.38 14.29
C GLY A 121 12.61 -10.16 13.68
N ARG A 122 11.96 -10.26 12.50
CA ARG A 122 11.22 -9.15 11.91
C ARG A 122 10.02 -8.76 12.78
N PHE A 123 9.73 -7.47 12.85
CA PHE A 123 8.48 -6.98 13.43
C PHE A 123 7.46 -6.72 12.32
N ILE A 124 6.20 -7.09 12.55
CA ILE A 124 5.09 -6.84 11.63
C ILE A 124 4.04 -5.97 12.33
N CYS A 125 3.59 -4.89 11.68
CA CYS A 125 2.52 -4.05 12.22
C CYS A 125 1.16 -4.76 12.13
N ALA A 126 0.21 -4.36 12.98
CA ALA A 126 -1.14 -4.94 13.03
C ALA A 126 -1.82 -4.98 11.64
N GLN A 127 -1.68 -3.92 10.84
CA GLN A 127 -2.30 -3.84 9.52
C GLN A 127 -1.73 -4.87 8.52
N CYS A 128 -0.41 -5.09 8.54
CA CYS A 128 0.20 -6.12 7.69
C CYS A 128 -0.11 -7.52 8.21
N HIS A 129 -0.15 -7.69 9.53
CA HIS A 129 -0.45 -8.96 10.18
C HIS A 129 -1.89 -9.44 9.91
N ASP A 130 -2.86 -8.52 9.81
CA ASP A 130 -4.30 -8.82 9.70
C ASP A 130 -4.65 -9.81 8.57
N THR A 131 -3.89 -9.79 7.47
CA THR A 131 -4.07 -10.71 6.34
C THR A 131 -2.82 -11.52 6.03
N ALA A 132 -1.85 -11.55 6.94
CA ALA A 132 -0.60 -12.25 6.73
C ALA A 132 -0.81 -13.76 6.56
N VAL A 133 -0.03 -14.36 5.66
CA VAL A 133 -0.05 -15.79 5.40
C VAL A 133 1.16 -16.44 6.06
N TYR A 134 0.88 -17.33 7.01
CA TYR A 134 1.88 -18.10 7.77
C TYR A 134 1.80 -19.60 7.49
N ASP A 135 0.64 -20.08 7.05
CA ASP A 135 0.42 -21.49 6.75
C ASP A 135 0.82 -21.83 5.32
N ALA A 136 1.59 -22.92 5.15
CA ALA A 136 2.08 -23.35 3.85
C ALA A 136 0.97 -23.91 2.94
N GLY A 137 -0.07 -24.52 3.51
CA GLY A 137 -1.25 -24.99 2.76
C GLY A 137 -2.01 -23.81 2.16
N LYS A 138 -2.30 -22.78 2.97
CA LYS A 138 -2.89 -21.54 2.49
C LYS A 138 -2.04 -20.86 1.41
N ALA A 139 -0.72 -20.85 1.56
CA ALA A 139 0.17 -20.32 0.53
C ALA A 139 0.10 -21.14 -0.78
N ALA A 140 -0.03 -22.46 -0.69
CA ALA A 140 -0.20 -23.34 -1.84
C ALA A 140 -1.55 -23.10 -2.56
N ASP A 141 -2.66 -22.94 -1.82
CA ASP A 141 -3.97 -22.63 -2.40
C ASP A 141 -3.94 -21.29 -3.18
N LEU A 142 -3.26 -20.28 -2.63
CA LEU A 142 -3.07 -18.99 -3.30
C LEU A 142 -2.22 -19.14 -4.56
N TYR A 143 -1.19 -19.98 -4.51
CA TYR A 143 -0.36 -20.25 -5.69
C TYR A 143 -1.13 -20.99 -6.77
N GLU A 144 -1.96 -21.97 -6.42
CA GLU A 144 -2.87 -22.62 -7.37
C GLU A 144 -3.79 -21.59 -8.03
N GLN A 145 -4.40 -20.69 -7.25
CA GLN A 145 -5.22 -19.59 -7.78
C GLN A 145 -4.43 -18.70 -8.75
N VAL A 146 -3.20 -18.30 -8.39
CA VAL A 146 -2.33 -17.50 -9.26
C VAL A 146 -2.04 -18.24 -10.56
N THR A 147 -1.60 -19.49 -10.49
CA THR A 147 -1.26 -20.28 -11.69
C THR A 147 -2.47 -20.50 -12.61
N GLY A 148 -3.66 -20.71 -12.04
CA GLY A 148 -4.90 -20.80 -12.79
C GLY A 148 -5.25 -19.50 -13.53
N ILE A 149 -5.06 -18.35 -12.90
CA ILE A 149 -5.26 -17.04 -13.55
C ILE A 149 -4.21 -16.83 -14.66
N MET A 150 -2.94 -17.13 -14.38
CA MET A 150 -1.85 -16.99 -15.34
C MET A 150 -2.12 -17.82 -16.61
N ASP A 151 -2.56 -19.06 -16.47
CA ASP A 151 -2.93 -19.91 -17.61
C ASP A 151 -4.21 -19.42 -18.29
N GLN A 152 -5.33 -19.38 -17.57
CA GLN A 152 -6.66 -19.21 -18.16
C GLN A 152 -6.94 -17.78 -18.66
N ARG A 153 -6.35 -16.76 -18.01
CA ARG A 153 -6.59 -15.35 -18.37
C ARG A 153 -5.49 -14.76 -19.24
N LEU A 154 -4.25 -15.18 -19.05
CA LEU A 154 -3.10 -14.61 -19.76
C LEU A 154 -2.50 -15.56 -20.80
N GLY A 155 -2.89 -16.84 -20.82
CA GLY A 155 -2.29 -17.85 -21.70
C GLY A 155 -0.85 -18.20 -21.33
N MET A 156 -0.45 -17.93 -20.08
CA MET A 156 0.92 -18.12 -19.59
C MET A 156 1.09 -19.50 -18.96
N ARG A 157 0.89 -20.56 -19.73
CA ARG A 157 1.13 -21.93 -19.26
C ARG A 157 2.63 -22.24 -19.20
N LEU A 158 3.07 -22.85 -18.11
CA LEU A 158 4.43 -23.38 -17.96
C LEU A 158 4.47 -24.88 -18.30
N ASN A 159 5.54 -25.32 -18.97
CA ASN A 159 5.78 -26.74 -19.23
C ASN A 159 6.25 -27.45 -17.96
N MET A 160 7.03 -26.77 -17.12
CA MET A 160 7.40 -27.28 -15.81
C MET A 160 7.11 -26.23 -14.75
N LEU A 161 5.98 -26.44 -14.08
CA LEU A 161 5.52 -25.58 -13.00
C LEU A 161 6.53 -25.57 -11.84
N PRO A 162 7.03 -24.40 -11.41
CA PRO A 162 7.87 -24.30 -10.22
C PRO A 162 7.12 -24.72 -8.97
N SER A 163 7.81 -25.38 -8.04
CA SER A 163 7.27 -25.57 -6.68
C SER A 163 7.25 -24.26 -5.93
N LEU A 164 6.28 -24.06 -5.04
CA LEU A 164 6.27 -22.95 -4.09
C LEU A 164 6.97 -23.36 -2.79
N SER A 165 7.80 -22.48 -2.23
CA SER A 165 8.34 -22.63 -0.88
C SER A 165 8.19 -21.33 -0.09
N LEU A 166 7.56 -21.42 1.08
CA LEU A 166 7.50 -20.32 2.02
C LEU A 166 8.79 -20.31 2.86
N VAL A 167 9.49 -19.18 2.92
CA VAL A 167 10.78 -19.06 3.61
C VAL A 167 10.82 -17.83 4.49
N ASP A 168 11.58 -17.88 5.58
CA ASP A 168 11.79 -16.70 6.42
C ASP A 168 12.88 -15.76 5.87
N ARG A 169 13.07 -14.61 6.51
CA ARG A 169 14.05 -13.60 6.05
C ARG A 169 15.46 -14.15 5.97
N ASN A 170 15.89 -14.92 6.97
CA ASN A 170 17.26 -15.44 7.02
C ASN A 170 17.50 -16.44 5.89
N GLN A 171 16.50 -17.28 5.60
CA GLN A 171 16.53 -18.20 4.46
C GLN A 171 16.52 -17.45 3.13
N MET A 172 15.71 -16.39 2.97
CA MET A 172 15.67 -15.57 1.76
C MET A 172 17.03 -14.91 1.48
N LEU A 173 17.65 -14.31 2.49
CA LEU A 173 18.98 -13.69 2.36
C LEU A 173 20.05 -14.72 1.97
N ALA A 174 20.05 -15.90 2.61
CA ALA A 174 20.97 -16.98 2.26
C ALA A 174 20.76 -17.50 0.83
N LEU A 175 19.54 -17.47 0.31
CA LEU A 175 19.24 -17.81 -1.09
C LEU A 175 19.79 -16.74 -2.04
N LEU A 176 19.64 -15.45 -1.72
CA LEU A 176 20.12 -14.34 -2.54
C LEU A 176 21.65 -14.34 -2.65
N GLU A 177 22.37 -14.56 -1.54
CA GLU A 177 23.84 -14.68 -1.52
C GLU A 177 24.35 -15.76 -2.48
N GLN A 178 23.61 -16.87 -2.62
CA GLN A 178 23.99 -17.98 -3.51
C GLN A 178 23.71 -17.71 -5.00
N THR A 179 23.02 -16.61 -5.33
CA THR A 179 22.54 -16.36 -6.70
C THR A 179 23.36 -15.33 -7.48
N GLU A 180 24.40 -14.75 -6.88
CA GLU A 180 25.21 -13.67 -7.50
C GLU A 180 24.35 -12.57 -8.13
N ILE A 181 23.14 -12.31 -7.61
CA ILE A 181 22.29 -11.21 -8.04
C ILE A 181 22.94 -9.93 -7.50
N SER A 182 23.85 -9.37 -8.28
CA SER A 182 24.69 -8.21 -7.93
C SER A 182 23.95 -6.87 -7.99
N ASP A 183 22.73 -6.84 -8.53
CA ASP A 183 22.08 -5.60 -8.98
C ASP A 183 20.80 -5.27 -8.19
N THR A 184 20.50 -5.96 -7.09
CA THR A 184 19.45 -5.51 -6.18
C THR A 184 20.02 -4.41 -5.28
N ASP A 185 19.70 -3.16 -5.59
CA ASP A 185 20.08 -1.98 -4.79
C ASP A 185 19.65 -2.05 -3.31
N ASP A 186 18.72 -2.96 -2.97
CA ASP A 186 18.26 -3.21 -1.59
C ASP A 186 17.78 -4.67 -1.40
N PRO A 187 18.66 -5.59 -0.95
CA PRO A 187 18.29 -6.98 -0.65
C PRO A 187 17.19 -7.10 0.42
N ASP A 188 17.06 -6.10 1.31
CA ASP A 188 16.04 -6.10 2.35
C ASP A 188 14.61 -5.92 1.79
N ARG A 189 14.48 -5.51 0.53
CA ARG A 189 13.18 -5.37 -0.16
C ARG A 189 12.78 -6.55 -1.04
N VAL A 190 13.61 -7.59 -1.09
CA VAL A 190 13.27 -8.79 -1.86
C VAL A 190 12.35 -9.70 -1.04
N PHE A 191 11.13 -9.87 -1.53
CA PHE A 191 10.08 -10.66 -0.88
C PHE A 191 9.79 -11.99 -1.58
N GLY A 192 10.35 -12.20 -2.76
CA GLY A 192 10.24 -13.42 -3.53
C GLY A 192 11.44 -13.63 -4.43
N LEU A 193 11.64 -14.88 -4.84
CA LEU A 193 12.74 -15.26 -5.72
C LEU A 193 12.37 -16.50 -6.51
N PHE A 194 12.36 -16.39 -7.83
CA PHE A 194 12.39 -17.53 -8.73
C PHE A 194 13.83 -18.03 -8.91
N LEU A 195 14.05 -19.32 -8.63
CA LEU A 195 15.35 -19.96 -8.80
C LEU A 195 15.26 -21.24 -9.64
N ARG A 196 16.21 -21.37 -10.56
CA ARG A 196 16.41 -22.57 -11.37
C ARG A 196 17.77 -23.22 -11.06
N ARG A 197 17.76 -24.43 -10.51
CA ARG A 197 18.96 -25.25 -10.27
C ARG A 197 18.84 -26.58 -11.02
N GLY A 198 19.51 -26.65 -12.17
CA GLY A 198 19.37 -27.79 -13.09
C GLY A 198 17.91 -27.97 -13.52
N ARG A 199 17.31 -29.12 -13.16
CA ARG A 199 15.90 -29.41 -13.43
C ARG A 199 14.93 -28.84 -12.38
N LYS A 200 15.39 -28.52 -11.17
CA LYS A 200 14.53 -28.00 -10.11
C LYS A 200 14.23 -26.52 -10.37
N ARG A 201 12.94 -26.16 -10.29
CA ARG A 201 12.44 -24.79 -10.37
C ARG A 201 11.63 -24.51 -9.12
N THR A 202 11.93 -23.42 -8.44
CA THR A 202 11.25 -23.09 -7.19
C THR A 202 11.02 -21.60 -7.11
N ILE A 203 9.81 -21.22 -6.74
CA ILE A 203 9.45 -19.85 -6.33
C ILE A 203 9.48 -19.84 -4.81
N TYR A 204 10.42 -19.08 -4.27
CA TYR A 204 10.50 -18.78 -2.84
C TYR A 204 9.70 -17.51 -2.58
N VAL A 205 8.88 -17.51 -1.55
CA VAL A 205 8.14 -16.31 -1.11
C VAL A 205 8.33 -16.14 0.38
N GLU A 206 8.46 -14.90 0.82
CA GLU A 206 8.71 -14.63 2.23
C GLU A 206 7.48 -14.93 3.10
N TYR A 207 7.76 -15.54 4.26
CA TYR A 207 6.82 -15.86 5.32
C TYR A 207 6.21 -14.58 5.93
N GLY A 208 4.92 -14.62 6.24
CA GLY A 208 4.26 -13.53 6.99
C GLY A 208 3.93 -12.28 6.16
N LEU A 209 3.87 -12.40 4.84
CA LEU A 209 3.39 -11.33 3.97
C LEU A 209 1.86 -11.28 3.95
N PRO A 210 1.25 -10.07 3.85
CA PRO A 210 -0.17 -9.91 3.56
C PRO A 210 -0.57 -10.71 2.32
N GLN A 211 -1.71 -11.38 2.38
CA GLN A 211 -2.20 -12.28 1.32
C GLN A 211 -2.12 -11.66 -0.08
N ILE A 212 -2.58 -10.41 -0.25
CA ILE A 212 -2.58 -9.77 -1.57
C ILE A 212 -1.17 -9.42 -2.07
N LEU A 213 -0.23 -9.16 -1.17
CA LEU A 213 1.17 -8.95 -1.52
C LEU A 213 1.84 -10.27 -1.91
N MET A 214 1.55 -11.35 -1.18
CA MET A 214 2.03 -12.70 -1.50
C MET A 214 1.57 -13.13 -2.91
N ILE A 215 0.29 -12.91 -3.25
CA ILE A 215 -0.25 -13.16 -4.60
C ILE A 215 0.51 -12.35 -5.67
N GLN A 216 0.74 -11.06 -5.42
CA GLN A 216 1.47 -10.20 -6.35
C GLN A 216 2.88 -10.77 -6.63
N ILE A 217 3.61 -11.15 -5.58
CA ILE A 217 4.96 -11.69 -5.68
C ILE A 217 4.95 -13.04 -6.41
N MET A 218 4.03 -13.94 -6.06
CA MET A 218 3.89 -15.24 -6.75
C MET A 218 3.68 -15.05 -8.25
N ALA A 219 2.82 -14.12 -8.66
CA ALA A 219 2.57 -13.82 -10.06
C ALA A 219 3.80 -13.22 -10.76
N HIS A 220 4.51 -12.32 -10.08
CA HIS A 220 5.76 -11.74 -10.56
C HIS A 220 6.83 -12.81 -10.80
N GLU A 221 7.11 -13.66 -9.80
CA GLU A 221 8.11 -14.73 -9.91
C GLU A 221 7.71 -15.82 -10.92
N TYR A 222 6.41 -16.11 -11.05
CA TYR A 222 5.91 -16.99 -12.09
C TYR A 222 6.20 -16.43 -13.48
N ALA A 223 6.07 -15.12 -13.68
CA ALA A 223 6.38 -14.49 -14.95
C ALA A 223 7.86 -14.62 -15.32
N HIS A 224 8.78 -14.54 -14.36
CA HIS A 224 10.19 -14.87 -14.59
C HIS A 224 10.39 -16.34 -14.97
N ALA A 225 9.67 -17.27 -14.35
CA ALA A 225 9.70 -18.67 -14.76
C ALA A 225 9.24 -18.83 -16.23
N TRP A 226 8.18 -18.11 -16.62
CA TRP A 226 7.65 -18.12 -17.99
C TRP A 226 8.64 -17.53 -18.99
N GLN A 227 9.28 -16.41 -18.65
CA GLN A 227 10.36 -15.82 -19.44
C GLN A 227 11.51 -16.82 -19.65
N GLY A 228 11.88 -17.57 -18.61
CA GLY A 228 12.94 -18.58 -18.69
C GLY A 228 12.65 -19.73 -19.67
N GLU A 229 11.38 -20.04 -19.94
CA GLU A 229 10.97 -21.06 -20.91
C GLU A 229 10.72 -20.48 -22.32
N ASN A 230 10.17 -19.26 -22.41
CA ASN A 230 9.64 -18.71 -23.66
C ASN A 230 10.52 -17.61 -24.28
N CYS A 231 11.36 -16.97 -23.47
CA CYS A 231 12.19 -15.83 -23.83
C CYS A 231 13.63 -15.99 -23.28
N PRO A 232 14.33 -17.11 -23.51
CA PRO A 232 15.61 -17.42 -22.85
C PRO A 232 16.75 -16.46 -23.20
N LEU A 233 16.61 -15.68 -24.27
CA LEU A 233 17.58 -14.68 -24.72
C LEU A 233 17.27 -13.26 -24.21
N LEU A 234 16.16 -13.06 -23.49
CA LEU A 234 15.81 -11.76 -22.95
C LEU A 234 16.81 -11.34 -21.86
N ARG A 235 17.53 -10.24 -22.10
CA ARG A 235 18.53 -9.69 -21.17
C ARG A 235 18.14 -8.36 -20.57
N ASP A 236 17.38 -7.53 -21.29
CA ASP A 236 17.00 -6.19 -20.87
C ASP A 236 16.21 -6.23 -19.55
N PRO A 237 16.78 -5.74 -18.43
CA PRO A 237 16.09 -5.73 -17.14
C PRO A 237 14.78 -4.95 -17.18
N PHE A 238 14.69 -3.89 -17.99
CA PHE A 238 13.49 -3.07 -18.07
C PHE A 238 12.30 -3.85 -18.65
N VAL A 239 12.54 -4.62 -19.71
CA VAL A 239 11.52 -5.51 -20.30
C VAL A 239 11.24 -6.70 -19.40
N ARG A 240 12.26 -7.27 -18.75
CA ARG A 240 12.10 -8.40 -17.83
C ARG A 240 11.21 -8.05 -16.64
N GLU A 241 11.58 -7.01 -15.89
CA GLU A 241 10.83 -6.58 -14.72
C GLU A 241 9.48 -5.98 -15.10
N GLY A 242 9.42 -5.23 -16.20
CA GLY A 242 8.17 -4.67 -16.70
C GLY A 242 7.14 -5.74 -17.05
N PHE A 243 7.56 -6.82 -17.71
CA PHE A 243 6.68 -7.94 -18.04
C PHE A 243 6.24 -8.71 -16.78
N SER A 244 7.14 -8.91 -15.82
CA SER A 244 6.80 -9.56 -14.54
C SER A 244 5.81 -8.74 -13.71
N GLU A 245 5.99 -7.42 -13.63
CA GLU A 245 5.04 -6.51 -13.00
C GLU A 245 3.70 -6.46 -13.75
N TRP A 246 3.71 -6.51 -15.08
CA TRP A 246 2.49 -6.58 -15.89
C TRP A 246 1.67 -7.83 -15.58
N ALA A 247 2.32 -8.99 -15.48
CA ALA A 247 1.65 -10.22 -15.08
C ALA A 247 1.04 -10.10 -13.68
N ALA A 248 1.81 -9.58 -12.71
CA ALA A 248 1.34 -9.36 -11.35
C ALA A 248 0.15 -8.38 -11.31
N TYR A 249 0.23 -7.27 -12.05
CA TYR A 249 -0.86 -6.30 -12.22
C TYR A 249 -2.12 -6.98 -12.77
N ARG A 250 -1.99 -7.79 -13.82
CA ARG A 250 -3.13 -8.46 -14.45
C ARG A 250 -3.78 -9.49 -13.52
N VAL A 251 -3.00 -10.21 -12.71
CA VAL A 251 -3.53 -11.09 -11.66
C VAL A 251 -4.29 -10.28 -10.61
N LEU A 252 -3.75 -9.16 -10.14
CA LEU A 252 -4.43 -8.29 -9.17
C LEU A 252 -5.75 -7.74 -9.73
N VAL A 253 -5.78 -7.33 -10.99
CA VAL A 253 -7.00 -6.88 -11.68
C VAL A 253 -8.03 -8.01 -11.78
N ALA A 254 -7.60 -9.23 -12.14
CA ALA A 254 -8.48 -10.40 -12.23
C ALA A 254 -9.13 -10.76 -10.88
N LEU A 255 -8.44 -10.49 -9.77
CA LEU A 255 -8.95 -10.68 -8.40
C LEU A 255 -9.76 -9.50 -7.87
N GLY A 256 -9.93 -8.42 -8.65
CA GLY A 256 -10.63 -7.21 -8.21
C GLY A 256 -9.85 -6.38 -7.17
N ALA A 257 -8.55 -6.61 -7.01
CA ALA A 257 -7.69 -5.91 -6.06
C ALA A 257 -7.27 -4.51 -6.56
N VAL A 258 -8.26 -3.70 -6.97
CA VAL A 258 -8.10 -2.44 -7.69
C VAL A 258 -7.19 -1.44 -6.97
N LYS A 259 -7.25 -1.37 -5.63
CA LYS A 259 -6.40 -0.46 -4.84
C LYS A 259 -4.93 -0.84 -4.95
N LYS A 260 -4.62 -2.14 -4.92
CA LYS A 260 -3.24 -2.62 -5.01
C LYS A 260 -2.72 -2.45 -6.43
N ALA A 261 -3.52 -2.81 -7.44
CA ALA A 261 -3.19 -2.59 -8.85
C ALA A 261 -2.88 -1.11 -9.15
N ALA A 262 -3.70 -0.17 -8.66
CA ALA A 262 -3.47 1.26 -8.83
C ALA A 262 -2.17 1.76 -8.15
N LEU A 263 -1.74 1.13 -7.05
CA LEU A 263 -0.46 1.45 -6.41
C LEU A 263 0.74 1.01 -7.26
N LEU A 264 0.64 -0.11 -7.99
CA LEU A 264 1.71 -0.54 -8.90
C LEU A 264 1.90 0.48 -10.04
N GLU A 265 0.81 1.01 -10.60
CA GLU A 265 0.88 2.02 -11.68
C GLU A 265 1.50 3.36 -11.25
N GLN A 266 1.42 3.69 -9.96
CA GLN A 266 1.96 4.94 -9.38
C GLN A 266 3.44 4.86 -9.03
N ARG A 267 4.07 3.68 -9.12
CA ARG A 267 5.50 3.52 -8.85
C ARG A 267 6.32 4.27 -9.90
N ALA A 268 7.37 4.93 -9.45
CA ALA A 268 8.31 5.65 -10.30
C ALA A 268 9.65 4.92 -10.48
N ASP A 269 9.84 3.76 -9.84
CA ASP A 269 11.03 2.93 -9.97
C ASP A 269 10.98 2.09 -11.27
N LEU A 270 12.05 1.31 -11.51
CA LEU A 270 12.20 0.48 -12.71
C LEU A 270 10.99 -0.45 -12.94
N TYR A 271 10.44 -1.01 -11.86
CA TYR A 271 9.24 -1.83 -11.87
C TYR A 271 8.01 -1.04 -12.37
N GLY A 272 7.76 0.14 -11.78
CA GLY A 272 6.62 0.99 -12.19
C GLY A 272 6.72 1.49 -13.63
N GLN A 273 7.89 1.97 -14.03
CA GLN A 273 8.13 2.41 -15.41
C GLN A 273 8.02 1.25 -16.41
N GLY A 274 8.56 0.08 -16.07
CA GLY A 274 8.42 -1.14 -16.86
C GLY A 274 6.96 -1.56 -17.02
N LEU A 275 6.16 -1.52 -15.95
CA LEU A 275 4.73 -1.78 -16.00
C LEU A 275 4.01 -0.79 -16.94
N GLN A 276 4.30 0.51 -16.82
CA GLN A 276 3.70 1.54 -17.66
C GLN A 276 3.98 1.31 -19.15
N LEU A 277 5.19 0.87 -19.50
CA LEU A 277 5.55 0.45 -20.85
C LEU A 277 4.66 -0.74 -21.29
N MET A 278 4.56 -1.80 -20.49
CA MET A 278 3.76 -2.98 -20.87
C MET A 278 2.28 -2.65 -21.04
N LEU A 279 1.73 -1.81 -20.17
CA LEU A 279 0.35 -1.32 -20.31
C LEU A 279 0.17 -0.45 -21.56
N ALA A 280 1.18 0.33 -21.96
CA ALA A 280 1.13 1.09 -23.20
C ALA A 280 1.13 0.17 -24.44
N LEU A 281 1.98 -0.86 -24.46
CA LEU A 281 2.01 -1.87 -25.51
C LEU A 281 0.67 -2.61 -25.60
N GLU A 282 0.10 -2.98 -24.46
CA GLU A 282 -1.19 -3.65 -24.40
C GLU A 282 -2.34 -2.78 -24.93
N ARG A 283 -2.32 -1.46 -24.65
CA ARG A 283 -3.30 -0.52 -25.23
C ARG A 283 -3.19 -0.42 -26.75
N GLN A 284 -1.99 -0.57 -27.31
CA GLN A 284 -1.73 -0.42 -28.74
C GLN A 284 -2.03 -1.70 -29.54
N GLY A 285 -1.66 -2.87 -29.02
CA GLY A 285 -1.74 -4.14 -29.76
C GLY A 285 -2.26 -5.32 -28.95
N GLY A 286 -2.90 -5.07 -27.81
CA GLY A 286 -3.40 -6.10 -26.91
C GLY A 286 -2.28 -6.89 -26.23
N THR A 287 -2.65 -7.98 -25.57
CA THR A 287 -1.68 -8.84 -24.86
C THR A 287 -0.61 -9.41 -25.80
N ALA A 288 -0.94 -9.63 -27.07
CA ALA A 288 0.00 -10.10 -28.09
C ALA A 288 1.22 -9.17 -28.25
N ALA A 289 1.03 -7.85 -28.19
CA ALA A 289 2.13 -6.89 -28.28
C ALA A 289 3.08 -6.98 -27.06
N VAL A 290 2.55 -7.21 -25.87
CA VAL A 290 3.33 -7.42 -24.64
C VAL A 290 4.20 -8.68 -24.76
N PHE A 291 3.60 -9.79 -25.19
CA PHE A 291 4.34 -11.03 -25.41
C PHE A 291 5.41 -10.89 -26.50
N GLN A 292 5.10 -10.17 -27.58
CA GLN A 292 6.06 -9.91 -28.65
C GLN A 292 7.27 -9.13 -28.15
N ALA A 293 7.07 -8.05 -27.38
CA ALA A 293 8.16 -7.28 -26.79
C ALA A 293 9.05 -8.13 -25.88
N CYS A 294 8.45 -9.01 -25.08
CA CYS A 294 9.19 -9.94 -24.24
C CYS A 294 10.02 -10.96 -25.05
N ARG A 295 9.50 -11.44 -26.20
CA ARG A 295 10.17 -12.44 -27.06
C ARG A 295 11.25 -11.82 -27.95
N SER A 296 11.05 -10.59 -28.44
CA SER A 296 12.03 -9.91 -29.29
C SER A 296 13.23 -9.39 -28.50
N GLY A 297 13.07 -9.12 -27.20
CA GLY A 297 14.09 -8.44 -26.41
C GLY A 297 14.33 -6.99 -26.84
N GLU A 298 13.48 -6.47 -27.73
CA GLU A 298 13.56 -5.11 -28.28
C GLU A 298 12.27 -4.37 -27.97
N THR A 299 12.39 -3.22 -27.31
CA THR A 299 11.37 -2.18 -27.41
C THR A 299 11.56 -1.49 -28.76
N LYS A 300 10.79 -1.88 -29.78
CA LYS A 300 10.75 -1.09 -31.02
C LYS A 300 10.23 0.31 -30.67
N GLY A 301 11.14 1.28 -30.63
CA GLY A 301 10.83 2.67 -30.36
C GLY A 301 11.33 3.12 -28.99
N SER A 302 12.59 3.51 -28.93
CA SER A 302 13.11 4.45 -27.93
C SER A 302 12.41 5.81 -28.11
N GLN A 303 11.12 5.90 -27.79
CA GLN A 303 10.54 7.10 -27.23
C GLN A 303 10.49 6.85 -25.73
N ARG A 304 11.63 7.13 -25.07
CA ARG A 304 11.63 7.39 -23.64
C ARG A 304 10.62 8.52 -23.44
N LEU A 305 9.49 8.22 -22.79
CA LEU A 305 8.57 9.26 -22.33
C LEU A 305 9.39 10.27 -21.49
N PRO A 306 9.19 11.58 -21.68
CA PRO A 306 9.94 12.61 -20.98
C PRO A 306 9.76 12.54 -19.46
#